data_AF-A0AAV5X591-F1
#
_entry.id   AF-A0AAV5X591-F1
#
_cell.length_a   1.000
_cell.length_b   1.000
_cell.length_c   1.000
_cell.angle_alpha   90.00
_cell.angle_beta   90.00
_cell.angle_gamma   90.00
#
_symmetry.space_group_name_H-M   'P 1'
#
loop_
_entity.id
_entity.type
_entity.pdbx_description
1 polymer ?
#
loop_
_entity_poly.entity_id
_entity_poly.type
_entity_poly.pdbx_seq_one_letter_code
_entity_poly.pdbx_strand_id
1 'polypeptide(L)'
;MTAWARTVATISLSVITLEEIEFGLAWKPNTRVQTWFETFVRQHCVIHAVSAEIAGVAGRLRGNLAVGGVARTQADMLIAATAQVERLTLVTRNVRDFAGCGIPLLDPFA
;
A
#
# COMPACT_ATOMS: atom_id res chain seq x y z
N MET A 1 10.13 -10.20 12.62
CA MET A 1 9.55 -10.52 11.30
C MET A 1 8.62 -11.70 11.46
N THR A 2 7.37 -11.57 11.01
CA THR A 2 6.40 -12.67 11.04
C THR A 2 6.87 -13.81 10.14
N ALA A 3 6.42 -15.04 10.40
CA ALA A 3 6.82 -16.21 9.61
C ALA A 3 6.49 -16.05 8.12
N TRP A 4 5.36 -15.38 7.81
CA TRP A 4 4.95 -15.06 6.44
C TRP A 4 5.95 -14.16 5.70
N ALA A 5 6.50 -13.12 6.34
CA ALA A 5 7.44 -12.21 5.67
C ALA A 5 8.73 -12.92 5.22
N ARG A 6 9.10 -14.05 5.84
CA ARG A 6 10.28 -14.84 5.48
C ARG A 6 10.09 -15.70 4.24
N THR A 7 8.85 -15.91 3.79
CA THR A 7 8.54 -16.74 2.62
C THR A 7 8.39 -15.91 1.33
N VAL A 8 8.48 -14.58 1.42
CA VAL A 8 8.26 -13.67 0.30
C VAL A 8 9.61 -13.17 -0.23
N ALA A 9 9.93 -13.53 -1.48
CA ALA A 9 11.18 -13.13 -2.12
C ALA A 9 11.13 -11.71 -2.72
N THR A 10 9.95 -11.24 -3.10
CA THR A 10 9.74 -9.93 -3.73
C THR A 10 8.42 -9.33 -3.27
N ILE A 11 8.45 -8.04 -2.93
CA ILE A 11 7.32 -7.28 -2.40
C ILE A 11 6.90 -6.24 -3.44
N SER A 12 5.62 -6.19 -3.77
CA SER A 12 5.07 -5.07 -4.54
C SER A 12 4.74 -3.91 -3.61
N LEU A 13 5.23 -2.71 -3.93
CA LEU A 13 5.04 -1.51 -3.12
C LEU A 13 4.43 -0.39 -3.97
N SER A 14 3.31 0.17 -3.52
CA SER A 14 2.74 1.37 -4.15
C SER A 14 3.66 2.57 -3.90
N VAL A 15 3.81 3.47 -4.89
CA VAL A 15 4.50 4.75 -4.69
C VAL A 15 3.88 5.60 -3.58
N ILE A 16 2.61 5.38 -3.24
CA ILE A 16 1.95 6.07 -2.12
C ILE A 16 2.52 5.61 -0.80
N THR A 17 2.69 4.31 -0.60
CA THR A 17 3.34 3.77 0.61
C THR A 17 4.82 4.15 0.68
N LEU A 18 5.50 4.23 -0.46
CA LEU A 18 6.87 4.76 -0.51
C LEU A 18 6.90 6.21 -0.01
N GLU A 19 6.01 7.07 -0.52
CA GLU A 19 5.89 8.47 -0.09
C GLU A 19 5.60 8.59 1.41
N GLU A 20 4.65 7.82 1.95
CA GLU A 20 4.31 7.84 3.39
C GLU A 20 5.52 7.50 4.28
N ILE A 21 6.33 6.52 3.86
CA ILE A 21 7.53 6.11 4.59
C ILE A 21 8.61 7.19 4.48
N GLU A 22 8.87 7.71 3.28
CA GLU A 22 9.85 8.80 3.07
C GLU A 22 9.48 10.04 3.88
N PHE A 23 8.20 10.43 3.90
CA PHE A 23 7.70 11.49 4.77
C PHE A 23 8.01 11.21 6.25
N GLY A 24 7.74 10.00 6.73
CA GLY A 24 8.04 9.62 8.12
C GLY A 24 9.53 9.70 8.44
N LEU A 25 10.39 9.25 7.52
CA LEU A 25 11.84 9.30 7.64
C LEU A 25 12.40 10.72 7.58
N ALA A 26 11.78 11.61 6.82
CA ALA A 26 12.14 13.03 6.76
C ALA A 26 11.67 13.80 8.00
N TRP A 27 10.46 13.52 8.48
CA TRP A 27 9.89 14.16 9.67
C TRP A 27 10.60 13.77 10.96
N LYS A 28 11.00 12.49 11.08
CA LYS A 28 11.76 11.98 12.23
C LYS A 28 13.03 11.26 11.76
N PRO A 29 14.10 12.01 11.44
CA PRO A 29 15.32 11.46 10.86
C PRO A 29 15.98 10.39 11.72
N ASN A 30 16.31 9.27 11.06
CA ASN A 30 17.13 8.21 11.63
C ASN A 30 17.93 7.56 10.51
N THR A 31 19.21 7.94 10.40
CA THR A 31 20.09 7.51 9.31
C THR A 31 20.17 5.99 9.18
N ARG A 32 20.18 5.27 10.30
CA ARG A 32 20.21 3.79 10.28
C ARG A 32 18.95 3.22 9.63
N VAL A 33 17.78 3.77 9.94
CA VAL A 33 16.50 3.31 9.37
C VAL A 33 16.40 3.73 7.90
N GLN A 34 16.84 4.94 7.55
CA GLN A 34 16.88 5.42 6.16
C GLN A 34 17.74 4.51 5.27
N THR A 35 19.00 4.26 5.65
CA THR A 35 19.90 3.39 4.87
C THR A 35 19.36 1.95 4.77
N TRP A 36 18.74 1.44 5.85
CA TRP A 36 18.09 0.14 5.82
C TRP A 36 16.91 0.13 4.82
N PHE A 37 16.05 1.15 4.85
CA PHE A 37 14.88 1.24 4.00
C PHE A 37 15.26 1.38 2.51
N GLU A 38 16.21 2.26 2.18
CA GLU A 38 16.74 2.40 0.82
C GLU A 38 17.28 1.07 0.28
N THR A 39 18.01 0.33 1.12
CA THR A 39 18.55 -0.99 0.75
C THR A 39 17.43 -2.01 0.58
N PHE A 40 16.46 -2.03 1.48
CA PHE A 40 15.30 -2.90 1.42
C PHE A 40 14.49 -2.68 0.13
N VAL A 41 14.18 -1.42 -0.20
CA VAL A 41 13.46 -1.07 -1.42
C VAL A 41 14.23 -1.53 -2.65
N ARG A 42 15.53 -1.23 -2.73
CA ARG A 42 16.38 -1.61 -3.87
C ARG A 42 16.48 -3.12 -4.08
N GLN A 43 16.51 -3.90 -3.00
CA GLN A 43 16.79 -5.34 -3.07
C GLN A 43 15.54 -6.22 -3.12
N HIS A 44 14.42 -5.75 -2.57
CA HIS A 44 13.25 -6.59 -2.34
C HIS A 44 11.95 -6.04 -2.91
N CYS A 45 11.90 -4.77 -3.35
CA CYS A 45 10.65 -4.15 -3.77
C CYS A 45 10.56 -3.94 -5.28
N VAL A 46 9.38 -4.18 -5.83
CA VAL A 46 8.94 -3.69 -7.14
C VAL A 46 8.00 -2.52 -6.88
N ILE A 47 8.37 -1.32 -7.36
CA ILE A 47 7.60 -0.09 -7.15
C ILE A 47 6.54 0.06 -8.24
N HIS A 48 5.30 0.28 -7.83
CA HIS A 48 4.15 0.50 -8.72
C HIS A 48 3.74 1.97 -8.71
N ALA A 49 3.91 2.64 -9.86
CA ALA A 49 3.53 4.04 -10.05
C ALA A 49 2.01 4.19 -10.17
N VAL A 50 1.48 5.38 -9.82
CA VAL A 50 0.06 5.69 -10.08
C VAL A 50 -0.11 6.02 -11.56
N SER A 51 -0.64 5.06 -12.32
CA SER A 51 -1.08 5.27 -13.69
C SER A 51 -2.43 6.00 -13.75
N ALA A 52 -2.80 6.48 -14.94
CA ALA A 52 -4.14 7.05 -15.16
C ALA A 52 -5.26 6.03 -14.86
N GLU A 53 -5.03 4.74 -15.13
CA GLU A 53 -5.97 3.68 -14.79
C GLU A 53 -6.12 3.52 -13.28
N ILE A 54 -5.01 3.44 -12.54
CA ILE A 54 -5.01 3.35 -11.06
C ILE A 54 -5.72 4.57 -10.47
N ALA A 55 -5.41 5.78 -10.94
CA ALA A 55 -6.07 7.00 -10.48
C ALA A 55 -7.59 6.98 -10.74
N GLY A 56 -8.01 6.52 -11.92
CA GLY A 56 -9.42 6.37 -12.28
C GLY A 56 -10.15 5.34 -11.43
N VAL A 57 -9.53 4.19 -11.16
CA VAL A 57 -10.07 3.15 -10.27
C VAL A 57 -10.20 3.69 -8.85
N ALA A 58 -9.17 4.35 -8.31
CA ALA A 58 -9.18 4.94 -6.98
C ALA A 58 -10.31 5.96 -6.80
N GLY A 59 -10.51 6.83 -7.79
CA GLY A 59 -11.60 7.82 -7.77
C GLY A 59 -12.98 7.17 -7.73
N ARG A 60 -13.22 6.15 -8.56
CA ARG A 60 -14.49 5.40 -8.57
C ARG A 60 -14.71 4.63 -7.27
N LEU A 61 -13.68 3.95 -6.74
CA LEU A 61 -13.75 3.27 -5.44
C LEU A 61 -14.16 4.24 -4.33
N ARG A 62 -13.47 5.39 -4.24
CA ARG A 62 -13.75 6.39 -3.22
C ARG A 62 -15.17 6.95 -3.34
N GLY A 63 -15.61 7.25 -4.56
CA GLY A 63 -16.97 7.74 -4.83
C GLY A 63 -18.04 6.72 -4.43
N ASN A 64 -17.87 5.46 -4.83
CA ASN A 64 -18.82 4.40 -4.53
C ASN A 64 -18.95 4.13 -3.02
N LEU A 65 -17.82 4.10 -2.30
CA LEU A 65 -17.81 3.95 -0.84
C LEU A 65 -18.45 5.15 -0.13
N ALA A 66 -18.21 6.37 -0.62
CA ALA A 66 -18.80 7.58 -0.06
C ALA A 66 -20.33 7.62 -0.21
N VAL A 67 -20.88 7.15 -1.35
CA VAL A 67 -22.34 6.97 -1.53
C VAL A 67 -22.91 6.01 -0.48
N GLY A 68 -22.15 4.99 -0.08
CA GLY A 68 -22.49 4.07 1.00
C GLY A 68 -22.23 4.58 2.42
N GLY A 69 -21.86 5.87 2.59
CA GLY A 69 -21.55 6.46 3.90
C GLY A 69 -20.18 6.07 4.47
N VAL A 70 -19.32 5.42 3.69
CA VAL A 70 -17.99 5.00 4.12
C VAL A 70 -16.94 5.98 3.61
N ALA A 71 -16.41 6.81 4.49
CA ALA A 71 -15.33 7.74 4.17
C ALA A 71 -13.98 7.01 4.10
N ARG A 72 -13.22 7.23 3.02
CA ARG A 72 -11.86 6.74 2.82
C ARG A 72 -10.93 7.86 2.37
N THR A 73 -9.66 7.77 2.75
CA THR A 73 -8.66 8.75 2.31
C THR A 73 -8.33 8.56 0.83
N GLN A 74 -7.74 9.57 0.19
CA GLN A 74 -7.25 9.41 -1.18
C GLN A 74 -6.09 8.41 -1.24
N ALA A 75 -5.18 8.43 -0.26
CA ALA A 75 -4.03 7.54 -0.17
C ALA A 75 -4.45 6.06 -0.11
N ASP A 76 -5.38 5.71 0.80
CA ASP A 76 -5.90 4.33 0.91
C ASP A 76 -6.50 3.85 -0.41
N MET A 77 -7.25 4.71 -1.09
CA MET A 77 -7.90 4.35 -2.35
C MET A 77 -6.90 4.18 -3.49
N LEU A 78 -5.82 4.96 -3.51
CA LEU A 78 -4.73 4.76 -4.47
C LEU A 78 -3.95 3.47 -4.20
N ILE A 79 -3.71 3.12 -2.94
CA ILE A 79 -3.11 1.83 -2.56
C ILE A 79 -4.03 0.67 -2.97
N ALA A 80 -5.33 0.76 -2.65
CA ALA A 80 -6.31 -0.25 -3.01
C ALA A 80 -6.42 -0.43 -4.53
N ALA A 81 -6.49 0.67 -5.27
CA ALA A 81 -6.55 0.65 -6.73
C ALA A 81 -5.28 0.09 -7.36
N THR A 82 -4.10 0.38 -6.78
CA THR A 82 -2.83 -0.23 -7.22
C THR A 82 -2.91 -1.74 -7.09
N ALA A 83 -3.33 -2.25 -5.93
CA ALA A 83 -3.49 -3.70 -5.72
C ALA A 83 -4.53 -4.32 -6.68
N GLN A 84 -5.62 -3.59 -6.97
CA GLN A 84 -6.66 -4.07 -7.88
C GLN A 84 -6.18 -4.17 -9.34
N VAL A 85 -5.55 -3.11 -9.86
CA VAL A 85 -5.08 -3.04 -11.26
C VAL A 85 -3.95 -4.04 -11.50
N GLU A 86 -3.00 -4.11 -10.57
CA GLU A 86 -1.84 -5.01 -10.65
C GLU A 86 -2.17 -6.45 -10.21
N ARG A 87 -3.42 -6.74 -9.85
CA ARG A 87 -3.93 -8.07 -9.43
C ARG A 87 -3.17 -8.66 -8.23
N LEU A 88 -2.87 -7.81 -7.25
CA LEU A 88 -2.11 -8.15 -6.05
C LEU A 88 -3.04 -8.43 -4.86
N THR A 89 -2.52 -9.18 -3.88
CA THR A 89 -3.11 -9.22 -2.53
C THR A 89 -2.53 -8.07 -1.71
N LEU A 90 -3.39 -7.25 -1.12
CA LEU A 90 -2.93 -6.19 -0.23
C LEU A 90 -2.67 -6.76 1.16
N VAL A 91 -1.43 -6.59 1.62
CA VAL A 91 -0.97 -7.04 2.94
C VAL A 91 -1.02 -5.87 3.89
N THR A 92 -1.91 -5.92 4.88
CA THR A 92 -2.14 -4.81 5.81
C THR A 92 -2.70 -5.29 7.13
N ARG A 93 -2.28 -4.67 8.23
CA ARG A 93 -2.89 -4.87 9.55
C ARG A 93 -4.27 -4.23 9.64
N ASN A 94 -4.49 -3.13 8.91
CA ASN A 94 -5.72 -2.36 8.96
C ASN A 94 -6.70 -2.83 7.88
N VAL A 95 -7.09 -4.11 7.91
CA VAL A 95 -8.01 -4.69 6.91
C VAL A 95 -9.34 -3.93 6.80
N ARG A 96 -9.77 -3.28 7.89
CA ARG A 96 -10.98 -2.44 7.93
C ARG A 96 -10.88 -1.22 7.03
N ASP A 97 -9.68 -0.71 6.75
CA ASP A 97 -9.47 0.47 5.90
C ASP A 97 -9.68 0.15 4.41
N PHE A 98 -9.56 -1.12 4.07
CA PHE A 98 -9.67 -1.63 2.70
C PHE A 98 -10.90 -2.51 2.48
N ALA A 99 -11.70 -2.75 3.53
CA ALA A 99 -12.96 -3.44 3.43
C ALA A 99 -13.89 -2.73 2.42
N GLY A 100 -14.48 -3.52 1.51
CA GLY A 100 -15.34 -3.03 0.43
C GLY A 100 -14.61 -2.58 -0.84
N CYS A 101 -13.28 -2.67 -0.89
CA CYS A 101 -12.51 -2.27 -2.09
C CYS A 101 -12.45 -3.35 -3.18
N GLY A 102 -12.97 -4.55 -2.95
CA GLY A 102 -12.98 -5.63 -3.95
C GLY A 102 -11.59 -6.24 -4.23
N ILE A 103 -10.66 -6.12 -3.29
CA ILE A 103 -9.30 -6.68 -3.38
C ILE A 103 -9.08 -7.79 -2.34
N PRO A 104 -8.21 -8.78 -2.63
CA PRO A 104 -7.78 -9.74 -1.62
C PRO A 104 -6.99 -9.03 -0.51
N LEU A 105 -7.31 -9.36 0.74
CA LEU A 105 -6.65 -8.82 1.93
C LEU A 105 -5.97 -9.93 2.72
N LEU A 106 -4.77 -9.64 3.21
CA LEU A 106 -4.02 -10.49 4.13
C LEU A 106 -3.56 -9.67 5.33
N ASP A 107 -3.97 -10.06 6.54
CA ASP A 107 -3.35 -9.56 7.77
C ASP A 107 -2.17 -10.48 8.14
N PRO A 108 -0.91 -10.01 8.07
CA PRO A 108 0.25 -10.86 8.35
C PRO A 108 0.46 -11.14 9.85
N PHE A 109 -0.39 -10.60 10.73
CA PHE A 109 -0.33 -10.77 12.19
C PHE A 109 -1.54 -11.51 12.79
N ALA A 110 -2.49 -11.93 11.95
CA ALA A 110 -3.63 -12.74 12.37
C ALA A 110 -3.23 -14.16 12.79
#